data_AF-A0A2U9SV01-F1
#
_entry.id   AF-A0A2U9SV01-F1
#
_cell.length_a   1.000
_cell.length_b   1.000
_cell.length_c   1.000
_cell.angle_alpha   90.00
_cell.angle_beta   90.00
_cell.angle_gamma   90.00
#
_symmetry.space_group_name_H-M   'P 1'
#
loop_
_entity.id
_entity.type
_entity.pdbx_description
1 polymer ?
#
loop_
_entity_poly.entity_id
_entity_poly.type
_entity_poly.pdbx_seq_one_letter_code
_entity_poly.pdbx_strand_id
1 'polypeptide(L)' 'MIRIDAIWLATEPVDMRAGVDTLLARVVKVFGAARPHHAYLFANRHATRMKVLVYDGLGI' A
#
# COMPACT_ATOMS: atom_id res chain seq x y z
N MET A 1 4.11 13.42 12.98
CA MET A 1 3.16 13.36 11.84
C MET A 1 3.94 12.89 10.63
N ILE A 2 3.53 11.79 9.98
CA ILE A 2 4.24 11.25 8.81
C ILE A 2 3.88 12.10 7.59
N ARG A 3 4.88 12.65 6.91
CA ARG A 3 4.71 13.39 5.65
C ARG A 3 4.37 12.39 4.54
N ILE A 4 3.31 12.68 3.77
CA ILE A 4 2.90 11.89 2.60
C ILE A 4 2.94 12.82 1.39
N ASP A 5 3.86 12.56 0.47
CA ASP A 5 4.02 13.32 -0.78
C ASP A 5 3.10 12.78 -1.89
N ALA A 6 2.76 11.48 -1.85
CA ALA A 6 1.83 10.89 -2.83
C ALA A 6 1.06 9.68 -2.27
N ILE A 7 -0.13 9.45 -2.83
CA ILE A 7 -0.97 8.28 -2.56
C ILE A 7 -1.20 7.51 -3.85
N TRP A 8 -0.81 6.24 -3.90
CA TRP A 8 -0.86 5.40 -5.09
C TRP A 8 -1.81 4.22 -4.85
N LEU A 9 -2.74 3.99 -5.79
CA LEU A 9 -3.74 2.92 -5.70
C LEU A 9 -3.32 1.71 -6.53
N ALA A 10 -3.25 0.54 -5.89
CA ALA A 10 -3.16 -0.73 -6.61
C ALA A 10 -4.59 -1.14 -7.03
N THR A 11 -4.85 -1.15 -8.33
CA THR A 11 -6.21 -1.32 -8.89
C THR A 11 -6.71 -2.76 -8.83
N GLU A 12 -5.81 -3.74 -8.84
CA GLU A 12 -6.18 -5.13 -8.61
C GLU A 12 -6.51 -5.38 -7.13
N PRO A 13 -7.63 -6.05 -6.83
CA PRO A 13 -8.11 -6.23 -5.45
C PRO A 13 -7.20 -7.13 -4.62
N VAL A 14 -7.22 -6.90 -3.30
CA VAL A 14 -6.43 -7.67 -2.32
C VAL A 14 -7.33 -8.33 -1.28
N ASP A 15 -6.92 -9.51 -0.79
CA ASP A 15 -7.53 -10.10 0.40
C ASP A 15 -7.24 -9.21 1.62
N MET A 16 -8.29 -8.75 2.30
CA MET A 16 -8.17 -7.87 3.46
C MET A 16 -7.51 -8.54 4.68
N ARG A 17 -7.35 -9.87 4.65
CA ARG A 17 -6.57 -10.62 5.64
C ARG A 17 -5.06 -10.57 5.38
N ALA A 18 -4.62 -10.06 4.22
CA ALA A 18 -3.21 -9.93 3.90
C ALA A 18 -2.48 -9.05 4.93
N GLY A 19 -1.37 -9.58 5.46
CA GLY A 19 -0.47 -8.87 6.37
C GLY A 19 0.40 -7.84 5.66
N VAL A 20 1.26 -7.17 6.43
CA VAL A 20 2.17 -6.13 5.92
C VAL A 20 3.12 -6.69 4.85
N ASP A 21 3.74 -7.85 5.07
CA ASP A 21 4.70 -8.43 4.11
C ASP A 21 4.07 -8.72 2.74
N THR A 22 2.84 -9.25 2.73
CA THR A 22 2.10 -9.51 1.50
C THR A 22 1.76 -8.22 0.76
N LEU A 23 1.37 -7.17 1.50
CA LEU A 23 1.08 -5.86 0.91
C LEU A 23 2.36 -5.18 0.41
N LEU A 24 3.47 -5.31 1.12
CA LEU A 24 4.76 -4.78 0.67
C LEU A 24 5.24 -5.48 -0.60
N ALA A 25 5.15 -6.81 -0.65
CA ALA A 25 5.44 -7.56 -1.88
C ALA A 25 4.56 -7.11 -3.05
N ARG A 26 3.29 -6.78 -2.76
CA ARG A 26 2.37 -6.19 -3.74
C ARG A 26 2.80 -4.80 -4.19
N VAL A 27 3.26 -3.94 -3.28
CA VAL A 27 3.81 -2.62 -3.61
C VAL A 27 4.98 -2.78 -4.59
N VAL A 28 5.94 -3.63 -4.28
CA VAL A 28 7.10 -3.88 -5.15
C VAL A 28 6.66 -4.43 -6.50
N LYS A 29 5.72 -5.39 -6.52
CA LYS A 29 5.21 -5.97 -7.77
C LYS A 29 4.51 -4.94 -8.68
N VAL A 30 3.71 -4.03 -8.11
CA VAL A 30 2.86 -3.10 -8.89
C VAL A 30 3.60 -1.80 -9.21
N PHE A 31 4.39 -1.29 -8.28
CA PHE A 31 5.00 0.04 -8.34
C PHE A 31 6.53 0.02 -8.49
N GLY A 32 7.14 -1.16 -8.52
CA GLY A 32 8.58 -1.39 -8.67
C GLY A 32 9.37 -1.25 -7.38
N ALA A 33 8.98 -0.34 -6.47
CA ALA A 33 9.62 -0.15 -5.17
C ALA A 33 8.69 0.56 -4.17
N ALA A 34 8.97 0.35 -2.88
CA ALA A 34 8.41 1.18 -1.81
C ALA A 34 9.21 2.50 -1.72
N ARG A 35 8.54 3.63 -1.93
CA ARG A 35 9.14 4.96 -1.93
C ARG A 35 8.89 5.63 -0.59
N PRO A 36 9.91 6.26 0.03
CA PRO A 36 9.70 7.04 1.24
C PRO A 36 8.61 8.10 1.06
N HIS A 37 7.87 8.39 2.13
CA HIS A 37 6.80 9.39 2.17
C HIS A 37 5.66 9.10 1.17
N HIS A 38 5.43 7.83 0.83
CA HIS A 38 4.31 7.43 -0.02
C HIS A 38 3.33 6.56 0.75
N ALA A 39 2.05 6.71 0.42
CA ALA A 39 0.99 5.83 0.88
C ALA A 39 0.50 4.95 -0.28
N TYR A 40 0.36 3.65 -0.02
CA TYR A 40 -0.13 2.66 -0.97
C TYR A 40 -1.51 2.18 -0.54
N LEU A 41 -2.50 2.46 -1.37
CA LEU A 41 -3.89 2.13 -1.13
C LEU A 41 -4.25 0.83 -1.83
N PHE A 42 -4.99 -0.02 -1.12
CA PHE A 42 -5.53 -1.29 -1.60
C PHE A 42 -7.01 -1.35 -1.30
N ALA A 43 -7.79 -1.96 -2.19
CA ALA A 43 -9.20 -2.22 -2.00
C ALA A 43 -9.50 -3.72 -2.02
N ASN A 44 -10.55 -4.14 -1.33
CA ASN A 44 -11.11 -5.47 -1.53
C ASN A 44 -11.85 -5.55 -2.87
N ARG A 45 -12.21 -6.76 -3.31
CA ARG A 45 -12.91 -7.01 -4.59
C ARG A 45 -14.20 -6.20 -4.76
N HIS A 46 -14.90 -5.91 -3.66
CA HIS A 46 -16.15 -5.14 -3.68
C HIS A 46 -15.96 -3.64 -3.45
N ALA A 47 -14.73 -3.16 -3.29
CA ALA A 47 -14.38 -1.78 -2.96
C ALA A 47 -15.09 -1.21 -1.71
N THR A 48 -15.55 -2.07 -0.81
CA THR A 48 -16.19 -1.70 0.46
C THR A 48 -15.21 -1.55 1.61
N ARG A 49 -13.99 -2.07 1.44
CA ARG A 49 -12.90 -1.97 2.42
C ARG A 49 -11.65 -1.50 1.72
N MET A 50 -10.95 -0.58 2.37
CA MET A 50 -9.67 -0.07 1.95
C MET A 50 -8.63 -0.30 3.03
N LYS A 51 -7.41 -0.60 2.60
CA LYS A 51 -6.24 -0.72 3.48
C LYS A 51 -5.13 0.14 2.92
N VAL A 52 -4.44 0.89 3.79
CA VAL A 52 -3.34 1.78 3.41
C VAL A 52 -2.07 1.29 4.08
N LEU A 53 -1.00 1.21 3.30
CA LEU A 53 0.37 1.01 3.76
C LEU A 53 1.13 2.32 3.59
N VAL A 54 1.66 2.91 4.66
CA VAL A 54 2.46 4.13 4.56
C VAL A 54 3.92 3.74 4.77
N TYR A 55 4.81 4.19 3.89
CA TYR A 55 6.24 3.96 4.03
C TYR A 55 6.93 5.30 4.29
N ASP A 56 7.57 5.46 5.45
CA ASP A 56 8.15 6.74 5.89
C ASP A 56 9.64 6.88 5.55
N GLY A 57 10.27 5.83 5.01
CA GLY A 57 11.69 5.79 4.64
C GLY A 57 12.61 5.22 5.72
N LEU A 58 12.13 5.07 6.96
CA LEU A 58 12.80 4.35 8.06
C LEU A 58 12.14 2.99 8.33
N GLY A 59 10.89 2.84 7.92
CA GLY A 59 10.10 1.63 8.08
C GLY A 59 8.69 1.77 7.51
N ILE A 60 7.86 0.76 7.81
CA ILE A 60 6.44 0.65 7.46
C ILE A 60 5.60 0.82 8.72
#